data_AF-A0A528BAN9-F1
#
_entry.id   AF-A0A528BAN9-F1
#
_cell.length_a   1.000
_cell.length_b   1.000
_cell.length_c   1.000
_cell.angle_alpha   90.00
_cell.angle_beta   90.00
_cell.angle_gamma   90.00
#
_symmetry.space_group_name_H-M   'P 1'
#
loop_
_entity.id
_entity.type
_entity.pdbx_description
1 polymer ?
#
loop_
_entity_poly.entity_id
_entity_poly.type
_entity_poly.pdbx_seq_one_letter_code
_entity_poly.pdbx_strand_id
1 'polypeptide(L)'
;MMSVWSRPQFLHLGLFFAAYVLGCGFAQALAIVPGITVSIWPPGGVFIATLILTSPYSWPWWILAGCLAEMFAQFVWFHSPLPVGFLIYIGNALGAAVGATLVNRTCGRPVRLETLQEVLAFVVLGAGVAPLVSATVGSATLAWFGVESQTFTTVWPLFWIGDATGILLVAPPALVVIQYWRSKTQFSPAQRAEAGVLGLIFLGVATLSLSDIYLPTPYIIMPPLLWAAARFEFRGAAVALMLLALIAMALTIS
;
A
#
# COMPACT_ATOMS: atom_id res chain seq x y z
N MET A 1 -6.42 -26.66 -21.62
CA MET A 1 -6.03 -25.45 -22.40
C MET A 1 -6.26 -24.22 -21.54
N MET A 2 -5.19 -23.62 -21.04
CA MET A 2 -5.24 -22.41 -20.19
C MET A 2 -5.45 -21.20 -21.11
N SER A 3 -6.58 -20.51 -20.96
CA SER A 3 -6.85 -19.26 -21.68
C SER A 3 -5.72 -18.26 -21.42
N VAL A 4 -4.99 -17.91 -22.47
CA VAL A 4 -3.81 -17.01 -22.45
C VAL A 4 -4.21 -15.56 -22.14
N TRP A 5 -5.51 -15.27 -21.99
CA TRP A 5 -6.02 -13.91 -21.77
C TRP A 5 -7.22 -13.92 -20.84
N SER A 6 -7.01 -14.16 -19.54
CA SER A 6 -7.98 -13.76 -18.52
C SER A 6 -7.94 -12.22 -18.40
N ARG A 7 -8.53 -11.52 -19.38
CA ARG A 7 -8.65 -10.06 -19.35
C ARG A 7 -9.42 -9.66 -18.08
N PRO A 8 -8.84 -8.81 -17.21
CA PRO A 8 -9.60 -8.28 -16.08
C PRO A 8 -10.85 -7.56 -16.57
N GLN A 9 -11.93 -7.62 -15.81
CA GLN A 9 -13.11 -6.80 -16.09
C GLN A 9 -12.72 -5.32 -16.00
N PHE A 10 -13.23 -4.51 -16.92
CA PHE A 10 -12.95 -3.07 -16.96
C PHE A 10 -13.27 -2.37 -15.64
N LEU A 11 -14.32 -2.82 -14.94
CA LEU A 11 -14.66 -2.31 -13.61
C LEU A 11 -13.50 -2.47 -12.62
N HIS A 12 -12.83 -3.62 -12.59
CA HIS A 12 -11.72 -3.84 -11.66
C HIS A 12 -10.49 -2.99 -12.03
N LEU A 13 -10.21 -2.83 -13.33
CA LEU A 13 -9.15 -1.91 -13.79
C LEU A 13 -9.46 -0.46 -13.39
N GLY A 14 -10.72 -0.04 -13.52
CA GLY A 14 -11.18 1.28 -13.11
C GLY A 14 -11.08 1.51 -11.60
N LEU A 15 -11.46 0.51 -10.79
CA LEU A 15 -11.31 0.58 -9.33
C LEU A 15 -9.84 0.63 -8.91
N PHE A 16 -8.99 -0.18 -9.53
CA PHE A 16 -7.54 -0.13 -9.32
C PHE A 16 -6.95 1.22 -9.68
N PHE A 17 -7.32 1.75 -10.85
CA PHE A 17 -6.92 3.09 -11.30
C PHE A 17 -7.33 4.16 -10.28
N ALA A 18 -8.59 4.16 -9.84
CA ALA A 18 -9.09 5.13 -8.88
C ALA A 18 -8.36 5.02 -7.53
N ALA A 19 -8.18 3.81 -7.00
CA ALA A 19 -7.46 3.59 -5.76
C ALA A 19 -5.99 4.04 -5.85
N TYR A 20 -5.35 3.81 -6.99
CA TYR A 20 -3.98 4.25 -7.25
C TYR A 20 -3.90 5.79 -7.27
N VAL A 21 -4.75 6.46 -8.05
CA VAL A 21 -4.77 7.94 -8.16
C VAL A 21 -5.08 8.60 -6.81
N LEU A 22 -6.02 8.05 -6.04
CA LEU A 22 -6.35 8.55 -4.70
C LEU A 22 -5.18 8.33 -3.73
N GLY A 23 -4.50 7.19 -3.82
CA GLY A 23 -3.29 6.90 -3.06
C GLY A 23 -2.16 7.89 -3.34
N CYS A 24 -1.98 8.29 -4.61
CA CYS A 24 -1.05 9.34 -4.99
C CYS A 24 -1.42 10.70 -4.39
N GLY A 25 -2.70 11.07 -4.45
CA GLY A 25 -3.18 12.32 -3.85
C GLY A 25 -2.97 12.35 -2.33
N PHE A 26 -3.19 11.22 -1.65
CA PHE A 26 -2.91 11.06 -0.22
C PHE A 26 -1.42 11.22 0.09
N ALA A 27 -0.53 10.57 -0.69
CA ALA A 27 0.91 10.72 -0.54
C ALA A 27 1.37 12.17 -0.75
N GLN A 28 0.78 12.88 -1.72
CA GLN A 28 1.07 14.29 -1.96
C GLN A 28 0.60 15.18 -0.81
N ALA A 29 -0.59 14.92 -0.24
CA ALA A 29 -1.08 15.66 0.91
C ALA A 29 -0.16 15.52 2.14
N LEU A 30 0.44 14.34 2.35
CA LEU A 30 1.43 14.11 3.41
C LEU A 30 2.74 14.86 3.18
N ALA A 31 3.19 14.96 1.93
CA ALA A 31 4.44 15.62 1.57
C ALA A 31 4.40 17.15 1.77
N ILE A 32 3.20 17.74 1.86
CA ILE A 32 3.01 19.19 2.04
C ILE A 32 3.23 19.62 3.51
N VAL A 33 3.22 18.69 4.48
CA VAL A 33 3.42 19.02 5.90
C VAL A 33 4.90 19.34 6.16
N PRO A 34 5.25 20.59 6.53
CA PRO A 34 6.64 20.98 6.77
C PRO A 34 7.27 20.13 7.88
N GLY A 35 8.34 19.40 7.56
CA GLY A 35 9.10 18.58 8.52
C GLY A 35 8.89 17.06 8.41
N ILE A 36 7.90 16.58 7.65
CA ILE A 36 7.74 15.14 7.38
C ILE A 36 8.47 14.80 6.08
N THR A 37 9.71 14.30 6.21
CA THR A 37 10.60 13.98 5.08
C THR A 37 10.33 12.61 4.45
N VAL A 38 9.36 11.85 4.97
CA VAL A 38 8.98 10.52 4.47
C VAL A 38 7.50 10.52 4.10
N SER A 39 7.20 10.49 2.80
CA SER A 39 5.83 10.25 2.34
C SER A 39 5.59 8.75 2.24
N ILE A 40 4.56 8.26 2.93
CA ILE A 40 4.06 6.91 2.72
C ILE A 40 3.54 6.83 1.29
N TRP A 41 3.84 5.73 0.59
CA TRP A 41 3.37 5.52 -0.79
C TRP A 41 2.27 4.44 -0.89
N PRO A 42 0.99 4.76 -0.58
CA PRO A 42 -0.14 3.86 -0.73
C PRO A 42 -0.26 3.13 -2.09
N PRO A 43 0.05 3.76 -3.24
CA PRO A 43 -0.11 3.10 -4.54
C PRO A 43 0.70 1.80 -4.63
N GLY A 44 1.90 1.75 -4.03
CA GLY A 44 2.73 0.55 -3.99
C GLY A 44 2.02 -0.65 -3.34
N GLY A 45 1.31 -0.42 -2.24
CA GLY A 45 0.54 -1.46 -1.54
C GLY A 45 -0.67 -1.95 -2.34
N VAL A 46 -1.41 -1.05 -2.99
CA VAL A 46 -2.51 -1.42 -3.90
C VAL A 46 -1.97 -2.26 -5.07
N PHE A 47 -0.84 -1.84 -5.63
CA PHE A 47 -0.24 -2.48 -6.79
C PHE A 47 0.23 -3.90 -6.48
N ILE A 48 1.05 -4.08 -5.45
CA ILE A 48 1.54 -5.40 -5.08
C ILE A 48 0.41 -6.34 -4.65
N ALA A 49 -0.60 -5.86 -3.90
CA ALA A 49 -1.75 -6.66 -3.51
C ALA A 49 -2.53 -7.17 -4.73
N THR A 50 -2.71 -6.30 -5.73
CA THR A 50 -3.40 -6.65 -6.98
C THR A 50 -2.62 -7.71 -7.75
N LEU A 51 -1.30 -7.56 -7.89
CA LEU A 51 -0.46 -8.53 -8.61
C LEU A 51 -0.31 -9.86 -7.85
N ILE A 52 -0.34 -9.85 -6.52
CA ILE A 52 -0.35 -11.05 -5.70
C ILE A 52 -1.59 -11.90 -6.01
N LEU A 53 -2.77 -11.28 -6.07
CA LEU A 53 -4.06 -11.96 -6.22
C LEU A 53 -4.44 -12.31 -7.66
N THR A 54 -3.76 -11.73 -8.64
CA THR A 54 -4.09 -11.89 -10.05
C THR A 54 -3.11 -12.81 -10.74
N SER A 55 -3.56 -13.41 -11.84
CA SER A 55 -2.73 -14.29 -12.65
C SER A 55 -1.62 -13.47 -13.34
N PRO A 56 -0.38 -13.97 -13.46
CA PRO A 56 0.71 -13.30 -14.18
C PRO A 56 0.34 -12.96 -15.62
N TYR A 57 -0.50 -13.80 -16.25
CA TYR A 57 -1.04 -13.54 -17.60
C TYR A 57 -1.90 -12.26 -17.68
N SER A 58 -2.42 -11.77 -16.55
CA SER A 58 -3.19 -10.53 -16.47
C SER A 58 -2.36 -9.31 -16.04
N TRP A 59 -1.12 -9.50 -15.59
CA TRP A 59 -0.26 -8.41 -15.11
C TRP A 59 -0.06 -7.27 -16.13
N PRO A 60 0.08 -7.52 -17.45
CA PRO A 60 0.20 -6.42 -18.41
C PRO A 60 -0.97 -5.43 -18.37
N TRP A 61 -2.19 -5.89 -18.06
CA TRP A 61 -3.37 -5.02 -17.94
C TRP A 61 -3.31 -4.13 -16.69
N TRP A 62 -2.86 -4.68 -15.56
CA TRP A 62 -2.70 -3.94 -14.31
C TRP A 62 -1.55 -2.95 -14.37
N ILE A 63 -0.44 -3.35 -15.00
CA ILE A 63 0.68 -2.47 -15.30
C ILE A 63 0.19 -1.32 -16.18
N LEU A 64 -0.47 -1.61 -17.31
CA LEU A 64 -0.99 -0.53 -18.15
C LEU A 64 -1.96 0.41 -17.40
N ALA A 65 -2.89 -0.14 -16.62
CA ALA A 65 -3.80 0.67 -15.79
C ALA A 65 -3.05 1.51 -14.75
N GLY A 66 -2.00 0.97 -14.13
CA GLY A 66 -1.15 1.69 -13.18
C GLY A 66 -0.34 2.80 -13.85
N CYS A 67 0.15 2.56 -15.07
CA CYS A 67 0.84 3.59 -15.85
C CYS A 67 -0.09 4.76 -16.16
N LEU A 68 -1.31 4.47 -16.62
CA LEU A 68 -2.31 5.50 -16.87
C LEU A 68 -2.69 6.25 -15.59
N ALA A 69 -2.84 5.54 -14.47
CA ALA A 69 -3.15 6.11 -13.18
C ALA A 69 -2.03 7.03 -12.69
N GLU A 70 -0.77 6.59 -12.80
CA GLU A 70 0.38 7.42 -12.46
C GLU A 70 0.41 8.67 -13.34
N MET A 71 0.33 8.54 -14.67
CA MET A 71 0.41 9.71 -15.56
C MET A 71 -0.70 10.72 -15.27
N PHE A 72 -1.91 10.22 -14.94
CA PHE A 72 -3.01 11.07 -14.51
C PHE A 72 -2.72 11.74 -13.15
N ALA A 73 -2.18 11.01 -12.18
CA ALA A 73 -1.78 11.55 -10.88
C ALA A 73 -0.65 12.59 -11.01
N GLN A 74 0.29 12.40 -11.94
CA GLN A 74 1.34 13.38 -12.24
C GLN A 74 0.75 14.69 -12.78
N PHE A 75 -0.32 14.61 -13.57
CA PHE A 75 -1.04 15.79 -14.06
C PHE A 75 -1.88 16.49 -12.98
N VAL A 76 -2.57 15.73 -12.12
CA VAL A 76 -3.53 16.30 -11.14
C VAL A 76 -2.88 16.70 -9.82
N TRP A 77 -1.90 15.95 -9.33
CA TRP A 77 -1.35 16.12 -7.97
C TRP A 77 0.06 16.70 -7.99
N PHE A 78 0.99 16.06 -8.71
CA PHE A 78 2.43 16.34 -8.58
C PHE A 78 2.94 17.43 -9.52
N HIS A 79 2.26 17.66 -10.64
CA HIS A 79 2.65 18.62 -11.69
C HIS A 79 4.10 18.45 -12.18
N SER A 80 4.63 17.22 -12.09
CA SER A 80 6.00 16.89 -12.43
C SER A 80 6.18 16.59 -13.93
N PRO A 81 7.39 16.76 -14.50
CA PRO A 81 7.65 16.43 -15.89
C PRO A 81 7.31 14.97 -16.21
N LEU A 82 6.55 14.74 -17.29
CA LEU A 82 6.10 13.39 -17.70
C LEU A 82 7.24 12.35 -17.79
N PRO A 83 8.44 12.66 -18.33
CA PRO A 83 9.52 11.68 -18.39
C PRO A 83 10.00 11.21 -17.01
N VAL A 84 10.01 12.10 -16.02
CA VAL A 84 10.42 11.80 -14.65
C VAL A 84 9.40 10.87 -14.01
N GLY A 85 8.11 11.24 -14.05
CA GLY A 85 7.03 10.40 -13.51
C GLY A 85 6.97 9.02 -14.17
N PHE A 86 7.20 8.95 -15.49
CA PHE A 86 7.18 7.68 -16.22
C PHE A 86 8.32 6.73 -15.80
N LEU A 87 9.54 7.25 -15.61
CA LEU A 87 10.67 6.44 -15.15
C LEU A 87 10.51 5.99 -13.69
N ILE A 88 9.99 6.85 -12.82
CA ILE A 88 9.64 6.48 -11.44
C ILE A 88 8.58 5.36 -11.46
N TYR A 89 7.56 5.49 -12.31
CA TYR A 89 6.54 4.47 -12.47
C TYR A 89 7.11 3.12 -12.92
N ILE A 90 8.08 3.11 -13.84
CA ILE A 90 8.75 1.86 -14.24
C ILE A 90 9.37 1.19 -13.01
N GLY A 91 10.03 1.96 -12.14
CA GLY A 91 10.55 1.48 -10.86
C GLY A 91 9.46 0.87 -9.99
N ASN A 92 8.35 1.56 -9.80
CA ASN A 92 7.21 1.11 -9.00
C ASN A 92 6.58 -0.17 -9.55
N ALA A 93 6.39 -0.26 -10.87
CA ALA A 93 5.84 -1.44 -11.54
C ALA A 93 6.79 -2.64 -11.42
N LEU A 94 8.09 -2.43 -11.58
CA LEU A 94 9.11 -3.46 -11.38
C LEU A 94 9.13 -3.94 -9.92
N GLY A 95 9.12 -3.02 -8.95
CA GLY A 95 9.05 -3.33 -7.53
C GLY A 95 7.81 -4.17 -7.19
N ALA A 96 6.62 -3.73 -7.62
CA ALA A 96 5.38 -4.48 -7.40
C ALA A 96 5.41 -5.89 -8.04
N ALA A 97 5.93 -6.01 -9.26
CA ALA A 97 6.04 -7.28 -9.96
C ALA A 97 7.06 -8.23 -9.30
N VAL A 98 8.20 -7.70 -8.85
CA VAL A 98 9.22 -8.46 -8.11
C VAL A 98 8.65 -8.94 -6.78
N GLY A 99 8.05 -8.05 -6.00
CA GLY A 99 7.45 -8.39 -4.71
C GLY A 99 6.35 -9.44 -4.85
N ALA A 100 5.41 -9.24 -5.79
CA ALA A 100 4.36 -10.21 -6.05
C ALA A 100 4.90 -11.56 -6.54
N THR A 101 5.99 -11.57 -7.33
CA THR A 101 6.64 -12.81 -7.77
C THR A 101 7.28 -13.54 -6.61
N LEU A 102 8.07 -12.86 -5.78
CA LEU A 102 8.79 -13.44 -4.64
C LEU A 102 7.81 -14.01 -3.60
N VAL A 103 6.77 -13.25 -3.26
CA VAL A 103 5.75 -13.69 -2.29
C VAL A 103 4.97 -14.88 -2.83
N ASN A 104 4.46 -14.82 -4.07
CA ASN A 104 3.70 -15.95 -4.65
C ASN A 104 4.55 -17.21 -4.83
N ARG A 105 5.84 -17.09 -5.14
CA ARG A 105 6.75 -18.24 -5.25
C ARG A 105 7.02 -18.90 -3.90
N THR A 106 7.12 -18.10 -2.84
CA THR A 106 7.44 -18.59 -1.49
C THR A 106 6.23 -19.21 -0.80
N CYS A 107 5.05 -18.63 -1.00
CA CYS A 107 3.82 -19.01 -0.28
C CYS A 107 2.90 -19.93 -1.10
N GLY A 108 3.12 -20.02 -2.41
CA GLY A 108 2.10 -20.55 -3.33
C GLY A 108 0.92 -19.58 -3.49
N ARG A 109 -0.11 -20.03 -4.20
CA ARG A 109 -1.32 -19.24 -4.47
C ARG A 109 -2.58 -20.00 -4.04
N PRO A 110 -3.59 -19.32 -3.46
CA PRO A 110 -3.67 -17.88 -3.18
C PRO A 110 -3.01 -17.49 -1.85
N VAL A 111 -2.32 -16.34 -1.82
CA VAL A 111 -1.75 -15.77 -0.58
C VAL A 111 -2.85 -15.11 0.25
N ARG A 112 -3.04 -15.57 1.49
CA ARG A 112 -4.10 -15.07 2.40
C ARG A 112 -3.58 -14.36 3.64
N LEU A 113 -2.27 -14.46 3.89
CA LEU A 113 -1.62 -13.98 5.10
C LEU A 113 -2.22 -14.65 6.36
N GLU A 114 -2.61 -15.92 6.27
CA GLU A 114 -3.18 -16.70 7.39
C GLU A 114 -2.07 -17.43 8.16
N THR A 115 -0.91 -17.66 7.53
CA THR A 115 0.23 -18.35 8.14
C THR A 115 1.39 -17.41 8.44
N LEU A 116 2.18 -17.72 9.48
CA LEU A 116 3.41 -16.97 9.80
C LEU A 116 4.37 -16.91 8.60
N GLN A 117 4.48 -18.00 7.83
CA GLN A 117 5.29 -18.02 6.61
C GLN A 117 4.83 -16.99 5.58
N GLU A 118 3.53 -16.89 5.33
CA GLU A 118 2.98 -15.90 4.40
C GLU A 118 3.23 -14.47 4.87
N VAL A 119 3.07 -14.22 6.16
CA VAL A 119 3.33 -12.92 6.77
C VAL A 119 4.80 -12.54 6.65
N LEU A 120 5.72 -13.45 7.02
CA LEU A 120 7.15 -13.20 6.94
C LEU A 120 7.61 -13.03 5.49
N ALA A 121 7.13 -13.86 4.56
CA ALA A 121 7.43 -13.70 3.14
C ALA A 121 6.93 -12.36 2.60
N PHE A 122 5.72 -11.93 2.98
CA PHE A 122 5.18 -10.64 2.59
C PHE A 122 5.98 -9.46 3.17
N VAL A 123 6.29 -9.49 4.47
CA VAL A 123 7.04 -8.43 5.14
C VAL A 123 8.48 -8.34 4.59
N VAL A 124 9.19 -9.47 4.53
CA VAL A 124 10.60 -9.46 4.11
C VAL A 124 10.73 -9.26 2.61
N LEU A 125 10.02 -10.06 1.79
CA LEU A 125 10.22 -10.04 0.35
C LEU A 125 9.37 -8.96 -0.33
N GLY A 126 8.13 -8.79 0.11
CA GLY A 126 7.19 -7.82 -0.46
C GLY A 126 7.47 -6.39 -0.03
N ALA A 127 7.69 -6.15 1.27
CA ALA A 127 7.92 -4.80 1.79
C ALA A 127 9.39 -4.45 2.05
N GLY A 128 10.25 -5.42 2.35
CA GLY A 128 11.67 -5.17 2.58
C GLY A 128 12.49 -5.14 1.29
N VAL A 129 12.45 -6.25 0.54
CA VAL A 129 13.32 -6.46 -0.64
C VAL A 129 12.78 -5.78 -1.89
N ALA A 130 11.48 -5.92 -2.19
CA ALA A 130 10.94 -5.40 -3.46
C ALA A 130 11.07 -3.88 -3.64
N PRO A 131 10.88 -3.05 -2.58
CA PRO A 131 11.08 -1.60 -2.68
C PRO A 131 12.51 -1.15 -2.99
N LEU A 132 13.52 -2.02 -2.84
CA LEU A 132 14.88 -1.68 -3.26
C LEU A 132 14.93 -1.37 -4.77
N VAL A 133 14.08 -2.03 -5.56
CA VAL A 133 14.00 -1.81 -7.01
C VAL A 133 13.39 -0.44 -7.32
N SER A 134 12.24 -0.13 -6.75
CA SER A 134 11.57 1.17 -6.96
C SER A 134 12.41 2.31 -6.42
N ALA A 135 12.99 2.17 -5.22
CA ALA A 135 13.85 3.18 -4.63
C ALA A 135 15.09 3.47 -5.47
N THR A 136 15.72 2.45 -6.05
CA THR A 136 16.89 2.62 -6.91
C THR A 136 16.52 3.35 -8.20
N VAL A 137 15.45 2.93 -8.88
CA VAL A 137 15.04 3.56 -10.15
C VAL A 137 14.53 4.99 -9.91
N GLY A 138 13.71 5.20 -8.89
CA GLY A 138 13.16 6.52 -8.56
C GLY A 138 14.24 7.51 -8.17
N SER A 139 15.15 7.10 -7.30
CA SER A 139 16.27 7.96 -6.85
C SER A 139 17.26 8.27 -7.96
N ALA A 140 17.56 7.28 -8.82
CA ALA A 140 18.42 7.51 -9.98
C ALA A 140 17.75 8.48 -10.97
N THR A 141 16.43 8.38 -11.16
CA THR A 141 15.67 9.29 -12.02
C THR A 141 15.75 10.72 -11.48
N LEU A 142 15.48 10.94 -10.19
CA LEU A 142 15.53 12.28 -9.59
C LEU A 142 16.93 12.90 -9.70
N ALA A 143 17.96 12.11 -9.39
CA ALA A 143 19.35 12.56 -9.49
C ALA A 143 19.77 12.87 -10.94
N TRP A 144 19.35 12.05 -11.91
CA TRP A 144 19.66 12.24 -13.33
C TRP A 144 19.03 13.51 -13.91
N PHE A 145 17.79 13.80 -13.52
CA PHE A 145 17.07 14.99 -13.98
C PHE A 145 17.34 16.24 -13.14
N GLY A 146 18.16 16.14 -12.08
CA GLY A 146 18.50 17.26 -11.21
C GLY A 146 17.30 17.86 -10.47
N VAL A 147 16.26 17.06 -10.21
CA VAL A 147 15.01 17.52 -9.58
C VAL A 147 15.33 18.02 -8.16
N GLU A 148 15.07 19.30 -7.92
CA GLU A 148 15.31 19.99 -6.64
C GLU A 148 16.74 19.83 -6.08
N SER A 149 17.73 19.59 -6.95
CA SER A 149 19.13 19.32 -6.55
C SER A 149 19.29 18.14 -5.57
N GLN A 150 18.33 17.21 -5.54
CA GLN A 150 18.39 16.07 -4.63
C GLN A 150 19.43 15.05 -5.12
N THR A 151 20.21 14.48 -4.19
CA THR A 151 21.21 13.45 -4.52
C THR A 151 20.63 12.06 -4.33
N PHE A 152 21.07 11.10 -5.14
CA PHE A 152 20.66 9.69 -5.04
C PHE A 152 20.73 9.17 -3.60
N THR A 153 21.85 9.43 -2.91
CA THR A 153 22.10 8.94 -1.54
C THR A 153 21.17 9.55 -0.51
N THR A 154 20.64 10.75 -0.75
CA THR A 154 19.69 11.41 0.15
C THR A 154 18.28 10.87 -0.03
N VAL A 155 17.82 10.69 -1.28
CA VAL A 155 16.44 10.27 -1.57
C VAL A 155 16.22 8.77 -1.48
N TRP A 156 17.24 7.96 -1.75
CA TRP A 156 17.12 6.50 -1.80
C TRP A 156 16.56 5.87 -0.51
N PRO A 157 17.07 6.20 0.70
CA PRO A 157 16.51 5.63 1.92
C PRO A 157 15.06 6.10 2.16
N LEU A 158 14.70 7.31 1.72
CA LEU A 158 13.36 7.88 1.87
C LEU A 158 12.36 7.19 0.94
N PHE A 159 12.74 6.94 -0.32
CA PHE A 159 11.94 6.15 -1.25
C PHE A 159 11.71 4.73 -0.72
N TRP A 160 12.78 4.08 -0.26
CA TRP A 160 12.69 2.70 0.23
C TRP A 160 11.73 2.59 1.43
N ILE A 161 11.88 3.46 2.42
CA ILE A 161 11.03 3.42 3.61
C ILE A 161 9.59 3.86 3.31
N GLY A 162 9.38 4.83 2.42
CA GLY A 162 8.05 5.27 1.96
C GLY A 162 7.28 4.17 1.22
N ASP A 163 7.96 3.44 0.33
CA ASP A 163 7.40 2.30 -0.38
C ASP A 163 7.14 1.11 0.55
N ALA A 164 8.10 0.77 1.41
CA ALA A 164 7.98 -0.32 2.38
C ALA A 164 6.78 -0.10 3.32
N THR A 165 6.66 1.11 3.88
CA THR A 165 5.54 1.47 4.75
C THR A 165 4.22 1.51 4.00
N GLY A 166 4.20 2.03 2.78
CA GLY A 166 3.02 2.01 1.90
C GLY A 166 2.54 0.58 1.62
N ILE A 167 3.45 -0.35 1.36
CA ILE A 167 3.13 -1.77 1.16
C ILE A 167 2.61 -2.41 2.45
N LEU A 168 3.28 -2.23 3.58
CA LEU A 168 2.89 -2.84 4.86
C LEU A 168 1.52 -2.35 5.34
N LEU A 169 1.23 -1.07 5.14
CA LEU A 169 -0.05 -0.50 5.56
C LEU A 169 -1.15 -0.85 4.57
N VAL A 170 -0.93 -0.69 3.26
CA VAL A 170 -2.02 -0.70 2.28
C VAL A 170 -2.28 -2.06 1.66
N ALA A 171 -1.24 -2.89 1.47
CA ALA A 171 -1.43 -4.16 0.77
C ALA A 171 -2.27 -5.18 1.56
N PRO A 172 -2.07 -5.43 2.88
CA PRO A 172 -2.90 -6.38 3.61
C PRO A 172 -4.41 -6.07 3.57
N PRO A 173 -4.89 -4.83 3.85
CA PRO A 173 -6.31 -4.51 3.72
C PRO A 173 -6.78 -4.59 2.27
N ALA A 174 -5.97 -4.19 1.28
CA ALA A 174 -6.31 -4.37 -0.13
C ALA A 174 -6.48 -5.86 -0.47
N LEU A 175 -5.62 -6.75 0.05
CA LEU A 175 -5.75 -8.20 -0.13
C LEU A 175 -7.06 -8.72 0.43
N VAL A 176 -7.43 -8.28 1.65
CA VAL A 176 -8.69 -8.67 2.30
C VAL A 176 -9.90 -8.20 1.49
N VAL A 177 -9.92 -6.93 1.09
CA VAL A 177 -11.03 -6.36 0.30
C VAL A 177 -11.13 -7.08 -1.04
N ILE A 178 -10.04 -7.20 -1.81
CA ILE A 178 -10.10 -7.85 -3.14
C ILE A 178 -10.54 -9.32 -3.01
N GLN A 179 -10.07 -10.05 -2.00
CA GLN A 179 -10.50 -11.44 -1.77
C GLN A 179 -11.98 -11.53 -1.41
N TYR A 180 -12.46 -10.69 -0.50
CA TYR A 180 -13.86 -10.63 -0.08
C TYR A 180 -14.80 -10.42 -1.28
N TRP A 181 -14.49 -9.44 -2.13
CA TRP A 181 -15.29 -9.14 -3.31
C TRP A 181 -15.31 -10.30 -4.32
N ARG A 182 -14.25 -11.10 -4.39
CA ARG A 182 -14.17 -12.28 -5.27
C ARG A 182 -14.87 -13.52 -4.70
N SER A 183 -14.88 -13.69 -3.38
CA SER A 183 -15.40 -14.91 -2.74
C SER A 183 -16.90 -14.87 -2.42
N LYS A 184 -17.60 -13.74 -2.67
CA LYS A 184 -19.02 -13.50 -2.33
C LYS A 184 -19.38 -13.87 -0.88
N THR A 185 -18.39 -13.99 0.00
CA THR A 185 -18.58 -14.42 1.38
C THR A 185 -19.25 -13.27 2.10
N GLN A 186 -20.40 -13.49 2.74
CA GLN A 186 -21.08 -12.41 3.45
C GLN A 186 -20.53 -12.32 4.88
N PHE A 187 -19.95 -11.18 5.25
CA PHE A 187 -19.70 -10.91 6.67
C PHE A 187 -21.03 -10.84 7.40
N SER A 188 -21.09 -11.42 8.60
CA SER A 188 -22.28 -11.25 9.43
C SER A 188 -22.45 -9.76 9.79
N PRO A 189 -23.68 -9.28 10.05
CA PRO A 189 -23.92 -7.91 10.52
C PRO A 189 -23.08 -7.56 11.77
N ALA A 190 -22.81 -8.55 12.63
CA ALA A 190 -21.95 -8.42 13.80
C ALA A 190 -20.48 -8.17 13.43
N GLN A 191 -19.92 -8.88 12.45
CA GLN A 191 -18.55 -8.66 11.97
C GLN A 191 -18.37 -7.28 11.31
N ARG A 192 -19.42 -6.77 10.65
CA ARG A 192 -19.42 -5.40 10.09
C ARG A 192 -19.47 -4.33 11.19
N ALA A 193 -20.27 -4.55 12.22
CA ALA A 193 -20.34 -3.65 13.38
C ALA A 193 -19.02 -3.65 14.16
N GLU A 194 -18.42 -4.83 14.38
CA GLU A 194 -17.12 -4.99 15.04
C GLU A 194 -16.00 -4.29 14.25
N ALA A 195 -15.96 -4.39 12.92
CA ALA A 195 -15.00 -3.65 12.09
C ALA A 195 -15.20 -2.13 12.18
N GLY A 196 -16.46 -1.66 12.24
CA GLY A 196 -16.78 -0.25 12.45
C GLY A 196 -16.35 0.27 13.83
N VAL A 197 -16.57 -0.52 14.89
CA VAL A 197 -16.14 -0.21 16.26
C VAL A 197 -14.62 -0.18 16.35
N LEU A 198 -13.93 -1.14 15.75
CA LEU A 198 -12.46 -1.13 15.68
C LEU A 198 -11.94 0.10 14.93
N GLY A 199 -12.55 0.46 13.80
CA GLY A 199 -12.21 1.69 13.07
C GLY A 199 -12.41 2.95 13.91
N LEU A 200 -13.49 3.03 14.69
CA LEU A 200 -13.74 4.15 15.62
C LEU A 200 -12.76 4.17 16.80
N ILE A 201 -12.35 3.01 17.31
CA ILE A 201 -11.33 2.90 18.37
C ILE A 201 -9.97 3.37 17.83
N PHE A 202 -9.56 2.91 16.64
CA PHE A 202 -8.34 3.41 16.02
C PHE A 202 -8.42 4.90 15.69
N LEU A 203 -9.61 5.40 15.35
CA LEU A 203 -9.86 6.82 15.17
C LEU A 203 -9.60 7.61 16.45
N GLY A 204 -10.19 7.16 17.56
CA GLY A 204 -10.00 7.77 18.87
C GLY A 204 -8.57 7.66 19.40
N VAL A 205 -7.90 6.52 19.19
CA VAL A 205 -6.50 6.36 19.62
C VAL A 205 -5.57 7.28 18.85
N ALA A 206 -5.78 7.42 17.54
CA ALA A 206 -5.01 8.33 16.72
C ALA A 206 -5.26 9.81 17.08
N THR A 207 -6.51 10.24 17.31
CA THR A 207 -6.80 11.62 17.77
C THR A 207 -6.18 11.94 19.11
N LEU A 208 -6.25 11.00 20.05
CA LEU A 208 -5.67 11.19 21.37
C LEU A 208 -4.14 11.18 21.35
N SER A 209 -3.52 10.37 20.47
CA SER A 209 -2.05 10.29 20.35
C SER A 209 -1.41 11.57 19.80
N LEU A 210 -2.20 12.44 19.18
CA LEU A 210 -1.76 13.71 18.59
C LEU A 210 -2.17 14.93 19.42
N SER A 211 -2.93 14.71 20.50
CA SER A 211 -3.13 15.72 21.53
C SER A 211 -1.89 15.80 22.43
N ASP A 212 -1.66 16.94 23.10
CA ASP A 212 -0.55 17.15 24.06
C ASP A 212 -0.59 16.20 25.29
N ILE A 213 -1.50 15.23 25.30
CA ILE A 213 -1.65 14.22 26.35
C ILE A 213 -0.68 13.07 26.06
N TYR A 214 0.36 12.96 26.89
CA TYR A 214 1.33 11.86 26.81
C TYR A 214 0.65 10.52 27.11
N LEU A 215 0.26 9.81 26.05
CA LEU A 215 -0.31 8.48 26.14
C LEU A 215 0.79 7.45 25.89
N PRO A 216 0.93 6.42 26.75
CA PRO A 216 1.78 5.27 26.46
C PRO A 216 1.13 4.45 25.33
N THR A 217 1.27 4.96 24.12
CA THR A 217 0.59 4.58 22.87
C THR A 217 0.60 3.06 22.62
N PRO A 218 1.73 2.34 22.80
CA PRO A 218 1.76 0.90 22.56
C PRO A 218 0.79 0.10 23.45
N TYR A 219 0.55 0.54 24.68
CA TYR A 219 -0.31 -0.16 25.65
C TYR A 219 -1.80 0.04 25.39
N ILE A 220 -2.15 1.09 24.65
CA ILE A 220 -3.54 1.42 24.29
C ILE A 220 -3.89 0.86 22.92
N ILE A 221 -2.90 0.79 22.02
CA ILE A 221 -3.03 0.19 20.69
C ILE A 221 -3.13 -1.34 20.77
N MET A 222 -2.43 -1.96 21.72
CA MET A 222 -2.34 -3.42 21.84
C MET A 222 -3.68 -4.13 22.08
N PRO A 223 -4.55 -3.73 23.04
CA PRO A 223 -5.81 -4.43 23.28
C PRO A 223 -6.78 -4.42 22.06
N PRO A 224 -6.99 -3.31 21.36
CA PRO A 224 -7.76 -3.28 20.11
C PRO A 224 -7.10 -4.09 18.98
N LEU A 225 -5.76 -4.07 18.88
CA LEU A 225 -5.03 -4.90 17.91
C LEU A 225 -5.21 -6.39 18.20
N LEU A 226 -5.10 -6.78 19.47
CA LEU A 226 -5.26 -8.15 19.92
C LEU A 226 -6.71 -8.61 19.74
N TRP A 227 -7.69 -7.72 19.93
CA TRP A 227 -9.09 -8.01 19.64
C TRP A 227 -9.31 -8.20 18.13
N ALA A 228 -8.77 -7.31 17.30
CA ALA A 228 -8.83 -7.45 15.84
C ALA A 228 -8.15 -8.74 15.37
N ALA A 229 -6.99 -9.07 15.96
CA ALA A 229 -6.23 -10.29 15.70
C ALA A 229 -6.97 -11.55 16.15
N ALA A 230 -7.64 -11.52 17.30
CA ALA A 230 -8.36 -12.66 17.84
C ALA A 230 -9.67 -12.93 17.09
N ARG A 231 -10.27 -11.91 16.47
CA ARG A 231 -11.62 -12.01 15.90
C ARG A 231 -11.66 -12.15 14.38
N PHE A 232 -10.73 -11.51 13.71
CA PHE A 232 -10.61 -11.55 12.25
C PHE A 232 -9.25 -12.13 11.83
N GLU A 233 -8.59 -12.83 12.74
CA GLU A 233 -7.26 -13.42 12.54
C GLU A 233 -6.25 -12.34 12.10
N PHE A 234 -5.24 -12.71 11.33
CA PHE A 234 -4.25 -11.76 10.81
C PHE A 234 -4.87 -10.63 9.98
N ARG A 235 -6.02 -10.89 9.32
CA ARG A 235 -6.72 -9.89 8.48
C ARG A 235 -7.24 -8.72 9.30
N GLY A 236 -7.78 -8.97 10.50
CA GLY A 236 -8.20 -7.92 11.41
C GLY A 236 -7.05 -7.09 11.91
N ALA A 237 -5.99 -7.76 12.38
CA ALA A 237 -4.80 -7.09 12.90
C ALA A 237 -4.16 -6.17 11.86
N ALA A 238 -4.09 -6.61 10.60
CA ALA A 238 -3.47 -5.83 9.53
C ALA A 238 -4.34 -4.63 9.10
N VAL A 239 -5.67 -4.81 9.00
CA VAL A 239 -6.61 -3.71 8.71
C VAL A 239 -6.63 -2.69 9.88
N ALA A 240 -6.60 -3.20 11.11
CA ALA A 240 -6.51 -2.41 12.34
C ALA A 240 -5.26 -1.53 12.38
N LEU A 241 -4.10 -2.11 12.11
CA LEU A 241 -2.82 -1.40 12.02
C LEU A 241 -2.83 -0.35 10.91
N MET A 242 -3.41 -0.66 9.74
CA MET A 242 -3.56 0.31 8.66
C MET A 242 -4.43 1.49 9.10
N LEU A 243 -5.62 1.23 9.65
CA LEU A 243 -6.55 2.27 10.08
C LEU A 243 -5.90 3.17 11.12
N LEU A 244 -5.24 2.60 12.12
CA LEU A 244 -4.52 3.37 13.12
C LEU A 244 -3.43 4.25 12.50
N ALA A 245 -2.62 3.69 11.61
CA ALA A 245 -1.56 4.45 10.95
C ALA A 245 -2.12 5.57 10.08
N LEU A 246 -3.15 5.28 9.27
CA LEU A 246 -3.82 6.26 8.41
C LEU A 246 -4.43 7.40 9.21
N ILE A 247 -5.08 7.09 10.32
CA ILE A 247 -5.73 8.13 11.13
C ILE A 247 -4.66 8.94 11.87
N ALA A 248 -3.65 8.29 12.46
CA ALA A 248 -2.55 9.00 13.13
C ALA A 248 -1.86 9.95 12.14
N MET A 249 -1.65 9.49 10.91
CA MET A 249 -1.13 10.35 9.85
C MET A 249 -2.09 11.50 9.50
N ALA A 250 -3.36 11.22 9.21
CA ALA A 250 -4.33 12.22 8.79
C ALA A 250 -4.50 13.35 9.80
N LEU A 251 -4.40 13.03 11.08
CA LEU A 251 -4.52 13.98 12.17
C LEU A 251 -3.18 14.70 12.49
N THR A 252 -2.05 14.18 12.03
CA THR A 252 -0.76 14.90 12.08
C THR A 252 -0.73 16.02 11.05
N ILE A 253 -1.50 15.88 9.96
CA ILE A 253 -1.59 16.85 8.85
C ILE A 253 -2.55 18.02 9.19
N SER A 254 -3.47 17.84 10.13
CA SER A 254 -4.49 18.83 10.55
C SER A 254 -4.02 19.70 11.71
#